data_AF-A0A382GWG0-F1
#
_entry.id   AF-A0A382GWG0-F1
#
_cell.length_a   1.000
_cell.length_b   1.000
_cell.length_c   1.000
_cell.angle_alpha   90.00
_cell.angle_beta   90.00
_cell.angle_gamma   90.00
#
_symmetry.space_group_name_H-M   'P 1'
#
loop_
_entity.id
_entity.type
_entity.pdbx_description
1 polymer ?
#
loop_
_entity_poly.entity_id
_entity_poly.type
_entity_poly.pdbx_seq_one_letter_code
_entity_poly.pdbx_strand_id
1 'polypeptide(L)'
;MDGIDTRALVSAPTTANEFKGKVDPDWCAGCGDFGVLNSLRKTCLDLGLKPHEILTVSGIGCSSNFPGFFNSYGMHTLHGRSLPVATGAKMANQDLTVIVTGGDGDGYGIG
;
A
#
# COMPACT_ATOMS: atom_id res chain seq x y z
N MET A 1 9.11 -27.28 16.76
CA MET A 1 8.06 -26.39 16.21
C MET A 1 8.72 -25.11 15.71
N ASP A 2 9.86 -25.26 15.03
CA ASP A 2 10.63 -24.13 14.53
C ASP A 2 10.20 -23.96 13.07
N GLY A 3 9.09 -23.25 12.88
CA GLY A 3 8.63 -22.87 11.56
C GLY A 3 9.69 -21.99 10.94
N ILE A 4 10.26 -22.42 9.80
CA ILE A 4 11.14 -21.59 8.99
C ILE A 4 10.41 -20.28 8.71
N ASP A 5 10.98 -19.15 9.16
CA ASP A 5 10.49 -17.84 8.78
C ASP A 5 10.74 -17.64 7.28
N THR A 6 9.72 -17.92 6.49
CA THR A 6 9.77 -17.81 5.04
C THR A 6 9.98 -16.36 4.58
N ARG A 7 9.75 -15.36 5.43
CA ARG A 7 10.08 -13.96 5.12
C ARG A 7 11.58 -13.77 5.04
N ALA A 8 12.35 -14.39 5.94
CA ALA A 8 13.80 -14.31 5.95
C ALA A 8 14.46 -14.95 4.71
N LEU A 9 13.74 -15.80 3.97
CA LEU A 9 14.23 -16.45 2.76
C LEU A 9 14.20 -15.56 1.51
N VAL A 10 13.39 -14.50 1.51
CA VAL A 10 13.32 -13.54 0.39
C VAL A 10 14.29 -12.39 0.67
N SER A 11 15.15 -12.06 -0.30
CA SER A 11 16.09 -10.94 -0.18
C SER A 11 15.35 -9.61 -0.05
N ALA A 12 15.94 -8.67 0.70
CA ALA A 12 15.44 -7.30 0.78
C ALA A 12 15.46 -6.64 -0.61
N PRO A 13 14.53 -5.70 -0.87
CA PRO A 13 14.54 -4.95 -2.12
C PRO A 13 15.81 -4.10 -2.24
N THR A 14 16.24 -3.92 -3.48
CA THR A 14 17.48 -3.19 -3.84
C THR A 14 17.19 -1.85 -4.51
N THR A 15 15.98 -1.68 -5.09
CA THR A 15 15.58 -0.43 -5.72
C THR A 15 14.10 -0.08 -5.46
N ALA A 16 13.76 1.21 -5.51
CA ALA A 16 12.39 1.66 -5.31
C ALA A 16 11.44 1.21 -6.44
N ASN A 17 11.99 0.83 -7.60
CA ASN A 17 11.22 0.30 -8.73
C ASN A 17 10.62 -1.07 -8.45
N GLU A 18 11.11 -1.81 -7.46
CA GLU A 18 10.49 -3.07 -7.03
C GLU A 18 9.07 -2.87 -6.48
N PHE A 19 8.73 -1.66 -6.05
CA PHE A 19 7.39 -1.27 -5.60
C PHE A 19 6.54 -0.65 -6.72
N LYS A 20 7.01 -0.67 -7.98
CA LYS A 20 6.22 -0.20 -9.13
C LYS A 20 5.11 -1.22 -9.44
N GLY A 21 3.85 -0.80 -9.37
CA GLY A 21 2.71 -1.61 -9.78
C GLY A 21 2.72 -1.96 -11.27
N LYS A 22 1.86 -2.91 -11.65
CA LYS A 22 1.73 -3.38 -13.05
C LYS A 22 1.06 -2.36 -13.97
N VAL A 23 0.32 -1.42 -13.39
CA VAL A 23 -0.41 -0.37 -14.09
C VAL A 23 0.27 0.96 -13.78
N ASP A 24 0.45 1.79 -14.80
CA ASP A 24 0.96 3.15 -14.62
C ASP A 24 -0.19 4.07 -14.12
N PRO A 25 0.12 5.05 -13.24
CA PRO A 25 -0.91 5.96 -12.75
C PRO A 25 -1.54 6.79 -13.86
N ASP A 26 -2.87 6.92 -13.81
CA ASP A 26 -3.71 7.66 -14.74
C ASP A 26 -4.07 9.07 -14.24
N TRP A 27 -3.35 9.56 -13.23
CA TRP A 27 -3.53 10.90 -12.68
C TRP A 27 -3.10 12.01 -13.65
N CYS A 28 -3.71 13.18 -13.51
CA CYS A 28 -3.38 14.35 -14.31
C CYS A 28 -1.89 14.73 -14.19
N ALA A 29 -1.30 15.26 -15.26
CA ALA A 29 0.06 15.78 -15.22
C ALA A 29 0.18 16.89 -14.15
N GLY A 30 1.15 16.73 -13.24
CA GLY A 30 1.34 17.64 -12.11
C GLY A 30 0.53 17.27 -10.84
N CYS A 31 -0.23 16.17 -10.84
CA CYS A 31 -0.93 15.70 -9.64
C CYS A 31 0.06 15.40 -8.50
N GLY A 32 -0.28 15.81 -7.27
CA GLY A 32 0.54 15.58 -6.09
C GLY A 32 0.65 14.10 -5.68
N ASP A 33 -0.30 13.26 -6.07
CA ASP A 33 -0.32 11.82 -5.74
C ASP A 33 0.89 11.08 -6.31
N PHE A 34 1.48 11.55 -7.42
CA PHE A 34 2.75 11.03 -7.93
C PHE A 34 3.89 11.20 -6.91
N GLY A 35 3.92 12.32 -6.21
CA GLY A 35 4.90 12.60 -5.15
C GLY A 35 4.71 11.67 -3.95
N VAL A 36 3.46 11.44 -3.54
CA VAL A 36 3.12 10.51 -2.45
C VAL A 36 3.52 9.08 -2.81
N LEU A 37 3.17 8.61 -4.02
CA LEU A 37 3.52 7.29 -4.51
C LEU A 37 5.04 7.06 -4.53
N ASN A 38 5.80 7.99 -5.09
CA ASN A 38 7.25 7.88 -5.15
C ASN A 38 7.89 7.91 -3.76
N SER A 39 7.35 8.73 -2.85
CA SER A 39 7.84 8.81 -1.47
C SER A 39 7.58 7.50 -0.73
N LEU A 40 6.42 6.87 -0.92
CA LEU A 40 6.11 5.59 -0.29
C LEU A 40 7.04 4.48 -0.79
N ARG A 41 7.26 4.40 -2.11
CA ARG A 41 8.20 3.41 -2.70
C ARG A 41 9.60 3.55 -2.11
N LYS A 42 10.09 4.78 -1.99
CA LYS A 42 11.39 5.06 -1.37
C LYS A 42 11.41 4.67 0.11
N THR A 43 10.35 5.00 0.85
CA THR A 43 10.25 4.67 2.28
C THR A 43 10.26 3.15 2.51
N CYS A 44 9.53 2.38 1.70
CA CYS A 44 9.53 0.92 1.80
C CYS A 44 10.89 0.31 1.47
N LEU A 45 11.63 0.88 0.51
CA LEU A 45 13.01 0.50 0.22
C LEU A 45 13.93 0.77 1.42
N ASP A 46 13.87 1.99 1.96
CA ASP A 46 14.74 2.43 3.07
C ASP A 46 14.50 1.60 4.34
N LEU A 47 13.26 1.13 4.55
CA LEU A 47 12.89 0.23 5.64
C LEU A 47 13.14 -1.25 5.35
N GLY A 48 13.57 -1.61 4.14
CA GLY A 48 13.82 -3.00 3.73
C GLY A 48 12.55 -3.87 3.68
N LEU A 49 11.36 -3.26 3.61
CA LEU A 49 10.09 -3.99 3.57
C LEU A 49 9.95 -4.71 2.23
N LYS A 50 9.48 -5.95 2.24
CA LYS A 50 9.26 -6.68 0.99
C LYS A 50 7.81 -6.49 0.52
N PRO A 51 7.54 -6.46 -0.80
CA PRO A 51 6.18 -6.32 -1.33
C PRO A 51 5.14 -7.25 -0.71
N HIS A 52 5.50 -8.50 -0.40
CA HIS A 52 4.61 -9.50 0.19
C HIS A 52 4.36 -9.31 1.70
N GLU A 53 5.13 -8.45 2.37
CA GLU A 53 4.94 -8.08 3.77
C GLU A 53 3.99 -6.88 3.92
N ILE A 54 3.63 -6.24 2.79
CA ILE A 54 2.83 -5.02 2.75
C ILE A 54 1.43 -5.33 2.22
N LEU A 55 0.43 -4.72 2.87
CA LEU A 55 -0.93 -4.64 2.37
C LEU A 55 -1.32 -3.16 2.25
N THR A 56 -1.58 -2.70 1.03
CA THR A 56 -2.15 -1.38 0.77
C THR A 56 -3.67 -1.46 0.73
N VAL A 57 -4.35 -0.58 1.46
CA VAL A 57 -5.81 -0.52 1.50
C VAL A 57 -6.25 0.90 1.14
N SER A 58 -7.30 1.02 0.34
CA SER A 58 -7.82 2.31 -0.11
C SER A 58 -9.34 2.36 -0.14
N GLY A 59 -9.90 3.58 -0.10
CA GLY A 59 -11.33 3.84 -0.21
C GLY A 59 -11.72 4.10 -1.67
N ILE A 60 -12.36 5.22 -1.99
CA ILE A 60 -12.72 5.60 -3.37
C ILE A 60 -12.33 7.06 -3.66
N GLY A 61 -11.77 7.30 -4.85
CA GLY A 61 -11.34 8.63 -5.33
C GLY A 61 -10.11 8.51 -6.23
N CYS A 62 -9.63 9.62 -6.81
CA CYS A 62 -8.40 9.62 -7.61
C CYS A 62 -7.24 9.01 -6.83
N SER A 63 -7.06 9.44 -5.58
CA SER A 63 -6.04 8.92 -4.66
C SER A 63 -6.21 7.44 -4.31
N SER A 64 -7.39 6.83 -4.50
CA SER A 64 -7.69 5.46 -4.08
C SER A 64 -7.41 4.40 -5.13
N ASN A 65 -7.05 4.79 -6.36
CA ASN A 65 -6.45 3.86 -7.34
C ASN A 65 -5.04 3.38 -6.92
N PHE A 66 -4.50 3.92 -5.83
CA PHE A 66 -3.14 3.70 -5.33
C PHE A 66 -2.71 2.22 -5.25
N PRO A 67 -3.53 1.26 -4.74
CA PRO A 67 -3.12 -0.15 -4.70
C PRO A 67 -2.85 -0.76 -6.08
N GLY A 68 -3.39 -0.20 -7.16
CA GLY A 68 -3.09 -0.63 -8.54
C GLY A 68 -1.70 -0.19 -9.01
N PHE A 69 -1.17 0.89 -8.45
CA PHE A 69 0.10 1.51 -8.85
C PHE A 69 1.28 1.12 -7.96
N PHE A 70 1.03 0.37 -6.88
CA PHE A 70 2.02 -0.05 -5.90
C PHE A 70 2.12 -1.58 -5.88
N ASN A 71 3.34 -2.12 -6.00
CA ASN A 71 3.54 -3.56 -5.96
C ASN A 71 3.53 -4.05 -4.51
N SER A 72 2.37 -4.54 -4.07
CA SER A 72 2.13 -5.22 -2.79
C SER A 72 0.85 -6.05 -2.89
N TYR A 73 0.41 -6.68 -1.80
CA TYR A 73 -1.01 -7.00 -1.68
C TYR A 73 -1.80 -5.69 -1.63
N GLY A 74 -2.97 -5.65 -2.27
CA GLY A 74 -3.74 -4.43 -2.45
C GLY A 74 -5.25 -4.67 -2.35
N MET A 75 -5.96 -3.79 -1.65
CA MET A 75 -7.42 -3.77 -1.58
C MET A 75 -7.96 -2.37 -1.92
N HIS A 76 -8.76 -2.29 -2.97
CA HIS A 76 -9.58 -1.13 -3.32
C HIS A 76 -10.99 -1.39 -2.77
N THR A 77 -11.36 -0.70 -1.70
CA THR A 77 -12.53 -1.03 -0.89
C THR A 77 -13.72 -0.14 -1.22
N LEU A 78 -14.64 0.06 -0.26
CA LEU A 78 -15.76 0.98 -0.41
C LEU A 78 -15.37 2.37 0.07
N HIS A 79 -16.07 3.39 -0.44
CA HIS A 79 -15.82 4.78 -0.10
C HIS A 79 -15.92 5.00 1.42
N GLY A 80 -14.85 5.53 2.02
CA GLY A 80 -14.71 5.75 3.45
C GLY A 80 -14.66 4.49 4.32
N ARG A 81 -14.38 3.31 3.75
CA ARG A 81 -14.30 2.04 4.51
C ARG A 81 -12.91 1.42 4.49
N SER A 82 -11.91 2.18 4.08
CA SER A 82 -10.51 1.75 4.05
C SER A 82 -9.97 1.41 5.45
N LEU A 83 -10.22 2.27 6.45
CA LEU A 83 -9.80 2.06 7.84
C LEU A 83 -10.42 0.82 8.52
N PRO A 84 -11.74 0.57 8.49
CA PRO A 84 -12.31 -0.64 9.10
C PRO A 84 -11.79 -1.92 8.44
N VAL A 85 -11.65 -1.94 7.10
CA VAL A 85 -11.05 -3.08 6.38
C VAL A 85 -9.59 -3.29 6.80
N ALA A 86 -8.79 -2.22 6.83
CA ALA A 86 -7.40 -2.28 7.25
C ALA A 86 -7.24 -2.75 8.70
N THR A 87 -8.14 -2.31 9.59
CA THR A 87 -8.15 -2.73 11.00
C THR A 87 -8.39 -4.24 11.10
N GLY A 88 -9.40 -4.76 10.39
CA GLY A 88 -9.66 -6.20 10.32
C GLY A 88 -8.47 -6.99 9.78
N ALA A 89 -7.85 -6.51 8.70
CA ALA A 89 -6.66 -7.14 8.12
C ALA A 89 -5.48 -7.17 9.10
N LYS A 90 -5.20 -6.06 9.79
CA LYS A 90 -4.12 -5.98 10.78
C LYS A 90 -4.37 -6.85 12.01
N MET A 91 -5.62 -6.99 12.44
CA MET A 91 -5.99 -7.90 13.52
C MET A 91 -5.83 -9.37 13.11
N ALA A 92 -6.17 -9.71 11.88
CA ALA A 92 -6.06 -11.08 11.36
C ALA A 92 -4.61 -11.52 11.14
N ASN A 93 -3.72 -10.59 10.73
CA ASN A 93 -2.30 -10.87 10.54
C ASN A 93 -1.47 -9.68 11.04
N GLN A 94 -0.96 -9.81 12.27
CA GLN A 94 -0.21 -8.75 12.94
C GLN A 94 1.18 -8.52 12.34
N ASP A 95 1.70 -9.43 11.54
CA ASP A 95 3.01 -9.28 10.92
C ASP A 95 2.96 -8.45 9.63
N LEU A 96 1.78 -8.32 9.00
CA LEU A 96 1.65 -7.49 7.80
C LEU A 96 1.80 -6.02 8.14
N THR A 97 2.58 -5.31 7.34
CA THR A 97 2.60 -3.85 7.32
C THR A 97 1.40 -3.37 6.53
N VAL A 98 0.37 -2.91 7.23
CA VAL A 98 -0.87 -2.42 6.61
C VAL A 98 -0.78 -0.91 6.46
N ILE A 99 -0.97 -0.43 5.22
CA ILE A 99 -0.86 0.99 4.85
C ILE A 99 -2.18 1.41 4.24
N VAL A 100 -2.81 2.44 4.81
CA VAL A 100 -4.05 3.00 4.28
C VAL A 100 -3.74 4.25 3.46
N THR A 101 -4.35 4.33 2.28
CA THR A 101 -4.25 5.45 1.35
C THR A 101 -5.65 5.91 0.97
N GLY A 102 -5.87 7.22 0.86
CA GLY A 102 -7.20 7.75 0.60
C GLY A 102 -7.16 9.27 0.45
N GLY A 103 -8.25 9.83 -0.07
CA GLY A 103 -8.44 11.27 -0.17
C GLY A 103 -8.97 11.87 1.12
N ASP A 104 -8.96 13.19 1.19
CA ASP A 104 -9.58 13.98 2.25
C ASP A 104 -11.09 13.70 2.38
N GLY A 105 -11.85 13.69 1.27
CA GLY A 105 -13.27 13.36 1.29
C GLY A 105 -13.57 11.90 1.65
N ASP A 106 -12.68 10.98 1.26
CA ASP A 106 -12.78 9.56 1.62
C ASP A 106 -12.56 9.35 3.13
N GLY A 107 -11.56 10.00 3.72
CA GLY A 107 -11.18 9.81 5.12
C GLY A 107 -11.91 10.70 6.13
N TYR A 108 -12.21 11.96 5.78
CA TYR A 108 -12.83 12.94 6.70
C TYR A 108 -14.24 13.38 6.28
N GLY A 109 -14.70 12.98 5.10
CA GLY A 109 -16.07 13.24 4.65
C GLY A 109 -17.01 12.12 5.10
N ILE A 110 -17.04 11.02 4.35
CA ILE A 110 -17.89 9.85 4.63
C ILE A 110 -17.21 8.81 5.54
N GLY A 111 -15.87 8.90 5.67
CA GLY A 111 -14.99 7.95 6.34
C GLY A 111 -15.04 7.96 7.86
#